data_AF-A0A531NAM0-F1
#
_entry.id   AF-A0A531NAM0-F1
#
_cell.length_a   1.000
_cell.length_b   1.000
_cell.length_c   1.000
_cell.angle_alpha   90.00
_cell.angle_beta   90.00
_cell.angle_gamma   90.00
#
_symmetry.space_group_name_H-M   'P 1'
#
loop_
_entity.id
_entity.type
_entity.pdbx_description
1 polymer ?
#
loop_
_entity_poly.entity_id
_entity_poly.type
_entity_poly.pdbx_seq_one_letter_code
_entity_poly.pdbx_strand_id
1 'polypeptide(L)'
;MFMHNKRLQYTVRVSEPNPRLACMIMEQFGGADGELAAAMRYFTQGLGEDDIGRKDMLLDIATEELSHLEVVGSIVTMLNKTAKAQMAEGQLKEADLYLMIGASGTTAKESILFGGAPALCDSAGVPWTAAYVDSRGEPTVDL
;
A
#
# COMPACT_ATOMS: atom_id res chain seq x y z
N MET A 1 -22.31 1.15 -3.18
CA MET A 1 -22.02 -0.18 -3.78
C MET A 1 -20.69 -0.05 -4.51
N PHE A 2 -19.71 -0.92 -4.26
CA PHE A 2 -18.43 -0.90 -4.98
C PHE A 2 -18.47 -1.84 -6.19
N MET A 3 -17.71 -1.50 -7.22
CA MET A 3 -17.46 -2.35 -8.39
C MET A 3 -15.97 -2.40 -8.64
N HIS A 4 -15.42 -3.59 -8.89
CA HIS A 4 -14.01 -3.75 -9.25
C HIS A 4 -13.87 -3.90 -10.76
N ASN A 5 -12.95 -3.13 -11.34
CA ASN A 5 -12.53 -3.27 -12.73
C ASN A 5 -11.14 -3.91 -12.75
N LYS A 6 -10.93 -4.94 -13.57
CA LYS A 6 -9.62 -5.63 -13.68
C LYS A 6 -8.50 -4.75 -14.25
N ARG A 7 -8.85 -3.62 -14.86
CA ARG A 7 -7.88 -2.66 -15.37
C ARG A 7 -7.43 -1.75 -14.24
N LEU A 8 -6.12 -1.69 -14.01
CA LEU A 8 -5.53 -0.66 -13.17
C LEU A 8 -5.85 0.73 -13.71
N GLN A 9 -6.04 1.69 -12.81
CA GLN A 9 -6.25 3.10 -13.15
C GLN A 9 -5.09 3.66 -13.98
N TYR A 10 -3.86 3.24 -13.68
CA TYR A 10 -2.68 3.52 -14.48
C TYR A 10 -1.84 2.27 -14.73
N THR A 11 -1.17 2.22 -15.89
CA THR A 11 -0.34 1.07 -16.26
C THR A 11 0.98 1.09 -15.50
N VAL A 12 1.17 0.12 -14.60
CA VAL A 12 2.43 -0.09 -13.88
C VAL A 12 3.43 -0.85 -14.74
N ARG A 13 4.69 -0.38 -14.75
CA ARG A 13 5.82 -1.06 -15.39
C ARG A 13 7.00 -1.09 -14.43
N VAL A 14 7.51 -2.28 -14.16
CA VAL A 14 8.73 -2.51 -13.37
C VAL A 14 9.73 -3.21 -14.28
N SER A 15 10.89 -2.59 -14.50
CA SER A 15 11.94 -3.12 -15.39
C SER A 15 12.68 -4.30 -14.78
N GLU A 16 12.93 -4.24 -13.47
CA GLU A 16 13.64 -5.27 -12.73
C GLU A 16 13.16 -5.34 -11.27
N PRO A 17 13.28 -6.50 -10.61
CA PRO A 17 12.99 -6.67 -9.19
C PRO A 17 13.93 -5.83 -8.33
N ASN A 18 13.38 -5.17 -7.30
CA ASN A 18 14.15 -4.39 -6.34
C ASN A 18 13.44 -4.39 -4.97
N PRO A 19 13.73 -5.38 -4.10
CA PRO A 19 13.09 -5.48 -2.78
C PRO A 19 13.32 -4.25 -1.90
N ARG A 20 14.50 -3.63 -1.98
CA ARG A 20 14.79 -2.42 -1.20
C ARG A 20 13.85 -1.27 -1.57
N LEU A 21 13.57 -1.10 -2.87
CA LEU A 21 12.58 -0.14 -3.32
C LEU A 21 11.16 -0.54 -2.90
N ALA A 22 10.83 -1.84 -2.92
CA ALA A 22 9.54 -2.34 -2.43
C ALA A 22 9.32 -1.91 -0.96
N CYS A 23 10.34 -2.06 -0.11
CA CYS A 23 10.31 -1.61 1.29
C CYS A 23 10.00 -0.12 1.42
N MET A 24 10.60 0.72 0.58
CA MET A 24 10.38 2.18 0.64
C MET A 24 8.95 2.53 0.18
N ILE A 25 8.47 1.85 -0.87
CA ILE A 25 7.11 2.06 -1.41
C ILE A 25 6.03 1.59 -0.43
N MET A 26 6.34 0.71 0.52
CA MET A 26 5.41 0.37 1.61
C MET A 26 4.95 1.58 2.41
N GLU A 27 5.75 2.66 2.47
CA GLU A 27 5.31 3.91 3.09
C GLU A 27 4.06 4.47 2.41
N GLN A 28 4.02 4.43 1.07
CA GLN A 28 2.85 4.87 0.31
C GLN A 28 1.69 3.88 0.41
N PHE A 29 1.93 2.61 0.75
CA PHE A 29 0.87 1.62 0.89
C PHE A 29 0.20 1.68 2.27
N GLY A 30 0.99 1.44 3.32
CA GLY A 30 0.52 1.25 4.69
C GLY A 30 1.06 2.26 5.71
N GLY A 31 1.78 3.29 5.26
CA GLY A 31 2.22 4.40 6.11
C GLY A 31 1.07 5.32 6.53
N ALA A 32 1.38 6.25 7.44
CA ALA A 32 0.39 7.17 8.01
C ALA A 32 -0.22 8.13 6.98
N ASP A 33 0.57 8.49 5.97
CA ASP A 33 0.18 9.35 4.85
C ASP A 33 0.05 8.56 3.53
N GLY A 34 -0.03 7.23 3.61
CA GLY A 34 -0.19 6.35 2.45
C GLY A 34 -1.63 6.28 1.93
N GLU A 35 -1.81 5.61 0.80
CA GLU A 35 -3.09 5.49 0.08
C GLU A 35 -4.18 4.85 0.95
N LEU A 36 -3.83 3.89 1.80
CA LEU A 36 -4.82 3.28 2.69
C LEU A 36 -5.34 4.29 3.71
N ALA A 37 -4.46 5.13 4.27
CA ALA A 37 -4.87 6.16 5.20
C ALA A 37 -5.73 7.22 4.49
N ALA A 38 -5.34 7.66 3.30
CA ALA A 38 -6.10 8.60 2.48
C ALA A 38 -7.50 8.04 2.13
N ALA A 39 -7.58 6.81 1.61
CA ALA A 39 -8.84 6.15 1.30
C ALA A 39 -9.76 6.08 2.51
N MET A 40 -9.26 5.63 3.67
CA MET A 40 -10.08 5.52 4.88
C MET A 40 -10.49 6.89 5.44
N ARG A 41 -9.61 7.89 5.35
CA ARG A 41 -9.88 9.27 5.78
C ARG A 41 -11.01 9.89 4.97
N TYR A 42 -10.88 9.98 3.66
CA TYR A 42 -11.91 10.58 2.82
C TYR A 42 -13.21 9.78 2.85
N PHE A 43 -13.13 8.45 2.97
CA PHE A 43 -14.33 7.62 3.10
C PHE A 43 -15.10 7.94 4.39
N THR A 44 -14.42 8.00 5.52
CA THR A 44 -15.07 8.29 6.81
C THR A 44 -15.57 9.73 6.91
N GLN A 45 -14.81 10.69 6.39
CA GLN A 45 -15.24 12.09 6.28
C GLN A 45 -16.49 12.22 5.40
N GLY A 46 -16.52 11.58 4.23
CA GLY A 46 -17.67 11.60 3.32
C GLY A 46 -18.93 10.96 3.92
N LEU A 47 -18.80 9.94 4.78
CA LEU A 47 -19.94 9.39 5.50
C LEU A 47 -20.53 10.37 6.53
N GLY A 48 -19.67 11.16 7.19
CA GLY A 48 -20.04 12.14 8.20
C GLY A 48 -20.44 13.51 7.65
N GLU A 49 -20.33 13.74 6.35
CA GLU A 49 -20.63 15.01 5.71
C GLU A 49 -22.13 15.18 5.40
N ASP A 50 -22.63 16.40 5.64
CA ASP A 50 -24.03 16.81 5.43
C ASP A 50 -24.21 17.57 4.11
N ASP A 51 -23.20 18.31 3.67
CA ASP A 51 -23.23 18.97 2.36
C ASP A 51 -23.09 17.94 1.23
N ILE A 52 -24.12 17.87 0.40
CA ILE A 52 -24.21 16.87 -0.67
C ILE A 52 -23.04 16.97 -1.64
N GLY A 53 -22.57 18.19 -1.95
CA GLY A 53 -21.48 18.40 -2.91
C GLY A 53 -20.13 17.94 -2.35
N ARG A 54 -19.81 18.31 -1.11
CA ARG A 54 -18.58 17.85 -0.44
C ARG A 54 -18.59 16.35 -0.20
N LYS A 55 -19.74 15.80 0.19
CA LYS A 55 -19.92 14.36 0.38
C LYS A 55 -19.59 13.58 -0.88
N ASP A 56 -20.13 14.01 -2.02
CA ASP A 56 -19.89 13.38 -3.31
C ASP A 56 -18.40 13.42 -3.68
N MET A 57 -17.78 14.60 -3.56
CA MET A 57 -16.35 14.80 -3.79
C MET A 57 -15.47 13.89 -2.90
N LEU A 58 -15.77 13.81 -1.60
CA LEU A 58 -15.00 12.99 -0.65
C LEU A 58 -15.11 11.49 -0.97
N LEU A 59 -16.31 11.02 -1.34
CA LEU A 59 -16.51 9.62 -1.70
C LEU A 59 -15.91 9.27 -3.06
N ASP A 60 -15.90 10.21 -4.01
CA ASP A 60 -15.19 10.08 -5.29
C ASP A 60 -13.68 9.93 -5.06
N ILE A 61 -13.08 10.83 -4.28
CA ILE A 61 -11.65 10.78 -3.95
C ILE A 61 -11.34 9.50 -3.17
N ALA A 62 -12.12 9.15 -2.14
CA ALA A 62 -11.91 7.91 -1.39
C ALA A 62 -11.91 6.66 -2.29
N THR A 63 -12.76 6.64 -3.31
CA THR A 63 -12.84 5.55 -4.29
C THR A 63 -11.63 5.56 -5.23
N GLU A 64 -11.14 6.73 -5.62
CA GLU A 64 -9.89 6.90 -6.35
C GLU A 64 -8.67 6.41 -5.54
N GLU A 65 -8.58 6.73 -4.26
CA GLU A 65 -7.45 6.29 -3.41
C GLU A 65 -7.37 4.76 -3.25
N LEU A 66 -8.50 4.05 -3.33
CA LEU A 66 -8.48 2.58 -3.40
C LEU A 66 -7.85 2.07 -4.71
N SER A 67 -7.96 2.83 -5.79
CA SER A 67 -7.28 2.52 -7.06
C SER A 67 -5.78 2.82 -6.98
N HIS A 68 -5.39 3.91 -6.31
CA HIS A 68 -3.98 4.17 -6.00
C HIS A 68 -3.37 3.08 -5.13
N LEU A 69 -4.09 2.62 -4.10
CA LEU A 69 -3.67 1.51 -3.25
C LEU A 69 -3.43 0.22 -4.05
N GLU A 70 -4.29 -0.09 -5.03
CA GLU A 70 -4.11 -1.23 -5.94
C GLU A 70 -2.87 -1.06 -6.84
N VAL A 71 -2.64 0.14 -7.35
CA VAL A 71 -1.44 0.49 -8.15
C VAL A 71 -0.16 0.32 -7.32
N VAL A 72 -0.11 0.90 -6.12
CA VAL A 72 1.05 0.82 -5.22
C VAL A 72 1.31 -0.62 -4.79
N GLY A 73 0.27 -1.36 -4.39
CA GLY A 73 0.39 -2.78 -4.03
C GLY A 73 0.87 -3.65 -5.20
N SER A 74 0.45 -3.31 -6.43
CA SER A 74 0.93 -3.97 -7.64
C SER A 74 2.43 -3.71 -7.88
N ILE A 75 2.90 -2.48 -7.66
CA ILE A 75 4.32 -2.12 -7.75
C ILE A 75 5.14 -2.94 -6.76
N VAL A 76 4.76 -2.94 -5.48
CA VAL A 76 5.43 -3.73 -4.42
C VAL A 76 5.51 -5.20 -4.80
N THR A 77 4.39 -5.78 -5.23
CA THR A 77 4.33 -7.18 -5.66
C THR A 77 5.26 -7.46 -6.84
N MET A 78 5.30 -6.56 -7.84
CA MET A 78 6.18 -6.72 -9.01
C MET A 78 7.67 -6.61 -8.64
N LEU A 79 8.03 -5.70 -7.73
CA LEU A 79 9.40 -5.52 -7.25
C LEU A 79 9.90 -6.73 -6.45
N ASN A 80 9.00 -7.47 -5.80
CA ASN A 80 9.30 -8.65 -4.99
C ASN A 80 9.23 -9.99 -5.76
N LYS A 81 8.80 -10.01 -7.04
CA LYS A 81 8.59 -11.27 -7.81
C LYS A 81 9.79 -12.22 -7.86
N THR A 82 11.00 -11.69 -8.04
CA THR A 82 12.19 -12.55 -8.17
C THR A 82 12.68 -13.11 -6.85
N ALA A 83 12.48 -12.40 -5.74
CA ALA A 83 12.77 -12.96 -4.42
C ALA A 83 11.94 -14.23 -4.17
N LYS A 84 10.66 -14.22 -4.56
CA LYS A 84 9.77 -15.38 -4.45
C LYS A 84 10.20 -16.56 -5.34
N ALA A 85 10.53 -16.29 -6.61
CA ALA A 85 10.98 -17.31 -7.54
C ALA A 85 12.33 -17.94 -7.12
N GLN A 86 13.29 -17.10 -6.71
CA GLN A 86 14.61 -17.57 -6.28
C GLN A 86 14.59 -18.31 -4.93
N MET A 87 13.70 -17.92 -4.00
CA MET A 87 13.43 -18.69 -2.78
C MET A 87 12.86 -20.09 -3.09
N ALA A 88 11.93 -20.17 -4.03
CA ALA A 88 11.27 -21.43 -4.39
C ALA A 88 12.23 -22.42 -5.09
N GLU A 89 13.18 -21.91 -5.87
CA GLU A 89 14.11 -22.73 -6.65
C GLU A 89 15.41 -23.10 -5.90
N GLY A 90 15.61 -22.60 -4.68
CA GLY A 90 16.82 -22.90 -3.88
C GLY A 90 18.13 -22.41 -4.52
N GLN A 91 18.05 -21.47 -5.47
CA GLN A 91 19.17 -21.01 -6.28
C GLN A 91 20.03 -19.95 -5.60
N LEU A 92 19.50 -19.27 -4.59
CA LEU A 92 20.27 -18.29 -3.82
C LEU A 92 21.09 -19.00 -2.74
N LYS A 93 22.38 -18.66 -2.67
CA LYS A 93 23.19 -19.01 -1.50
C LYS A 93 22.54 -18.35 -0.29
N GLU A 94 22.46 -19.07 0.81
CA GLU A 94 21.82 -18.62 2.06
C GLU A 94 22.24 -17.19 2.46
N ALA A 95 23.52 -16.84 2.25
CA ALA A 95 24.04 -15.50 2.49
C ALA A 95 23.43 -14.39 1.61
N ASP A 96 23.19 -14.64 0.31
CA ASP A 96 22.58 -13.67 -0.61
C ASP A 96 21.08 -13.49 -0.30
N LEU A 97 20.43 -14.58 0.12
CA LEU A 97 19.07 -14.56 0.63
C LEU A 97 18.95 -13.70 1.88
N TYR A 98 19.84 -13.91 2.86
CA TYR A 98 19.90 -13.13 4.09
C TYR A 98 20.22 -11.65 3.85
N LEU A 99 21.05 -11.33 2.86
CA LEU A 99 21.32 -9.94 2.46
C LEU A 99 20.12 -9.26 1.79
N MET A 100 19.38 -9.97 0.93
CA MET A 100 18.17 -9.43 0.29
C MET A 100 16.99 -9.29 1.25
N ILE A 101 16.77 -10.29 2.10
CA ILE A 101 15.67 -10.34 3.07
C ILE A 101 15.99 -9.42 4.26
N GLY A 102 17.23 -9.43 4.76
CA GLY A 102 17.64 -8.76 6.00
C GLY A 102 18.12 -7.31 5.89
N ALA A 103 18.15 -6.70 4.70
CA ALA A 103 18.62 -5.32 4.52
C ALA A 103 17.63 -4.24 5.01
N SER A 104 16.36 -4.58 5.21
CA SER A 104 15.33 -3.72 5.82
C SER A 104 14.24 -4.55 6.51
N GLY A 105 13.66 -4.03 7.59
CA GLY A 105 12.74 -4.80 8.44
C GLY A 105 11.49 -5.32 7.71
N THR A 106 10.99 -4.57 6.73
CA THR A 106 9.72 -4.88 6.06
C THR A 106 9.89 -5.83 4.87
N THR A 107 11.00 -5.74 4.13
CA THR A 107 11.33 -6.69 3.05
C THR A 107 11.40 -8.14 3.51
N ALA A 108 11.94 -8.38 4.71
CA ALA A 108 11.97 -9.72 5.27
C ALA A 108 10.56 -10.27 5.52
N LYS A 109 9.73 -9.42 6.15
CA LYS A 109 8.35 -9.74 6.49
C LYS A 109 7.52 -9.97 5.22
N GLU A 110 7.59 -9.08 4.23
CA GLU A 110 6.95 -9.24 2.93
C GLU A 110 7.29 -10.57 2.27
N SER A 111 8.57 -10.92 2.23
CA SER A 111 9.06 -12.14 1.60
C SER A 111 8.62 -13.41 2.33
N ILE A 112 8.78 -13.46 3.66
CA ILE A 112 8.56 -14.67 4.47
C ILE A 112 7.09 -14.81 4.90
N LEU A 113 6.49 -13.75 5.42
CA LEU A 113 5.15 -13.79 6.02
C LEU A 113 4.05 -13.56 4.98
N PHE A 114 4.31 -12.72 3.97
CA PHE A 114 3.30 -12.29 2.98
C PHE A 114 3.58 -12.84 1.58
N GLY A 115 4.60 -13.69 1.41
CA GLY A 115 4.90 -14.37 0.15
C GLY A 115 5.16 -13.41 -1.02
N GLY A 116 5.77 -12.25 -0.73
CA GLY A 116 6.10 -11.18 -1.68
C GLY A 116 4.95 -10.21 -1.98
N ALA A 117 3.80 -10.34 -1.32
CA ALA A 117 2.69 -9.38 -1.40
C ALA A 117 2.92 -8.20 -0.43
N PRO A 118 2.30 -7.02 -0.68
CA PRO A 118 2.32 -5.92 0.27
C PRO A 118 1.64 -6.33 1.59
N ALA A 119 2.17 -5.82 2.69
CA ALA A 119 1.62 -5.98 4.03
C ALA A 119 0.89 -4.69 4.46
N LEU A 120 -0.08 -4.78 5.37
CA LEU A 120 -0.69 -3.59 5.96
C LEU A 120 0.23 -2.95 7.03
N CYS A 121 1.42 -2.52 6.60
CA CYS A 121 2.39 -1.84 7.44
C CYS A 121 3.21 -0.83 6.63
N ASP A 122 3.87 0.09 7.33
CA ASP A 122 4.75 1.09 6.75
C ASP A 122 6.12 0.53 6.33
N SER A 123 7.02 1.40 5.86
CA SER A 123 8.37 1.02 5.43
C SER A 123 9.29 0.52 6.57
N ALA A 124 8.94 0.78 7.83
CA ALA A 124 9.61 0.25 9.02
C ALA A 124 8.96 -1.04 9.56
N GLY A 125 7.79 -1.40 9.03
CA GLY A 125 7.03 -2.58 9.39
C GLY A 125 6.15 -2.37 10.62
N VAL A 126 5.80 -1.12 10.92
CA VAL A 126 4.76 -0.75 11.89
C VAL A 126 3.40 -1.01 11.26
N PRO A 127 2.53 -1.82 11.89
CA PRO A 127 1.19 -2.08 11.36
C PRO A 127 0.40 -0.80 11.16
N TRP A 128 -0.31 -0.72 10.03
CA TRP A 128 -1.27 0.36 9.79
C TRP A 128 -2.28 0.40 10.93
N THR A 129 -2.62 1.61 11.38
CA THR A 129 -3.52 1.82 12.51
C THR A 129 -4.57 2.87 12.16
N ALA A 130 -5.78 2.68 12.68
CA ALA A 130 -6.86 3.66 12.57
C ALA A 130 -6.49 5.01 13.24
N ALA A 131 -5.44 5.06 14.07
CA ALA A 131 -4.93 6.30 14.64
C ALA A 131 -4.36 7.29 13.60
N TYR A 132 -4.12 6.85 12.35
CA TYR A 132 -3.71 7.73 11.24
C TYR A 132 -4.87 8.50 10.59
N VAL A 133 -6.11 8.18 10.99
CA VAL A 133 -7.32 8.73 10.38
C VAL A 133 -7.93 9.79 11.29
N ASP A 134 -7.96 11.02 10.79
CA ASP A 134 -8.71 12.12 11.38
C ASP A 134 -9.98 12.39 10.57
N SER A 135 -11.13 12.25 11.23
CA SER A 135 -12.45 12.59 10.70
C SER A 135 -13.21 13.28 11.83
N ARG A 136 -13.10 14.61 11.90
CA ARG A 136 -13.62 15.41 13.02
C ARG A 136 -15.05 15.91 12.77
N GLY A 137 -15.56 15.77 11.55
CA GLY A 137 -16.90 16.21 11.17
C GLY A 137 -17.00 17.72 11.04
N GLU A 138 -15.87 18.40 10.94
CA GLU A 138 -15.77 19.85 10.73
C GLU A 138 -14.94 20.09 9.47
N PRO A 139 -15.57 20.49 8.34
CA PRO A 139 -14.88 20.62 7.06
C PRO A 139 -13.68 21.55 7.08
N THR A 140 -13.67 22.58 7.94
CA THR A 140 -12.52 23.51 8.04
C THR A 140 -11.30 22.91 8.74
N VAL A 141 -11.46 21.78 9.42
CA VAL A 141 -10.38 21.02 10.07
C VAL A 141 -9.99 19.81 9.23
N ASP A 142 -10.96 19.21 8.53
CA ASP A 142 -10.80 17.97 7.78
C ASP A 142 -10.25 18.20 6.33
N LEU A 143 -10.37 19.42 5.77
CA LEU A 143 -9.89 19.83 4.42
C LEU A 143 -8.72 20.82 4.48
#